data_AF-A0A7C8UVY3-F1
#
_entry.id   AF-A0A7C8UVY3-F1
#
_cell.length_a   1.000
_cell.length_b   1.000
_cell.length_c   1.000
_cell.angle_alpha   90.00
_cell.angle_beta   90.00
_cell.angle_gamma   90.00
#
_symmetry.space_group_name_H-M   'P 1'
#
loop_
_entity.id
_entity.type
_entity.pdbx_description
1 polymer ?
#
loop_
_entity_poly.entity_id
_entity_poly.type
_entity_poly.pdbx_seq_one_letter_code
_entity_poly.pdbx_strand_id
1 'polypeptide(L)'
;MKVEVEDPPPYEEAAGIKLDISEHGSNNFLVSVIPPHQPEKTDKGDFKRAPLDLCCVIDVSGSMEESAPAQSEDGKTKEDTGLTILDVVKHAMKTIIATLNDDDRLAIVAFDTRAEVGS
;
A
#
# COMPACT_ATOMS: atom_id res chain seq x y z
N MET A 1 37.13 0.84 17.36
CA MET A 1 35.93 1.63 17.05
C MET A 1 34.75 0.80 17.53
N LYS A 2 34.20 1.11 18.72
CA LYS A 2 33.03 0.39 19.24
C LYS A 2 31.82 0.98 18.52
N VAL A 3 31.10 0.14 17.78
CA VAL A 3 29.81 0.52 17.19
C VAL A 3 28.81 0.42 18.34
N GLU A 4 28.35 1.57 18.83
CA GLU A 4 27.22 1.62 19.75
C GLU A 4 25.98 1.23 18.95
N VAL A 5 25.38 0.11 19.31
CA VAL A 5 24.07 -0.30 18.81
C VAL A 5 23.08 0.41 19.70
N GLU A 6 22.46 1.48 19.19
CA GLU A 6 21.32 2.12 19.86
C GLU A 6 20.22 1.07 19.99
N ASP A 7 19.77 0.85 21.23
CA ASP A 7 18.61 0.00 21.48
C ASP A 7 17.41 0.59 20.74
N PRO A 8 16.62 -0.25 20.04
CA PRO A 8 15.44 0.23 19.35
C PRO A 8 14.53 0.95 20.34
N PRO A 9 13.88 2.06 19.95
CA PRO A 9 12.97 2.77 20.83
C PRO A 9 11.94 1.78 21.39
N PRO A 10 11.54 1.93 22.66
CA PRO A 10 10.55 1.05 23.26
C PRO A 10 9.29 1.08 22.38
N TYR A 11 8.94 -0.08 21.83
CA TYR A 11 7.73 -0.25 21.05
C TYR A 11 6.57 0.10 21.98
N GLU A 12 5.84 1.18 21.68
CA GLU A 12 4.61 1.47 22.42
C GLU A 12 3.73 0.23 22.33
N GLU A 13 3.32 -0.29 23.49
CA GLU A 13 2.42 -1.42 23.58
C GLU A 13 1.23 -1.12 22.67
N ALA A 14 1.01 -1.97 21.66
CA ALA A 14 -0.06 -1.78 20.70
C ALA A 14 -1.40 -2.00 21.42
N ALA A 15 -1.90 -0.94 22.05
CA ALA A 15 -3.15 -0.92 22.75
C ALA A 15 -4.26 -1.34 21.76
N GLY A 16 -4.95 -2.43 22.09
CA GLY A 16 -6.06 -2.97 21.29
C GLY A 16 -5.76 -4.17 20.39
N ILE A 17 -4.53 -4.68 20.30
CA ILE A 17 -4.26 -5.94 19.58
C ILE A 17 -4.61 -7.14 20.47
N LYS A 18 -5.62 -7.93 20.10
CA LYS A 18 -5.94 -9.18 20.77
C LYS A 18 -5.27 -10.35 20.05
N LEU A 19 -4.47 -11.12 20.78
CA LEU A 19 -3.87 -12.36 20.32
C LEU A 19 -4.72 -13.53 20.86
N ASP A 20 -5.16 -14.42 19.98
CA ASP A 20 -5.83 -15.67 20.34
C ASP A 20 -4.98 -16.85 19.85
N ILE A 21 -4.57 -17.71 20.77
CA ILE A 21 -3.69 -18.84 20.50
C ILE A 21 -4.41 -20.12 20.91
N SER A 22 -4.63 -21.02 19.96
CA SER A 22 -5.27 -22.32 20.20
C SER A 22 -4.40 -23.46 19.73
N GLU A 23 -4.26 -24.49 20.57
CA GLU A 23 -3.58 -25.74 20.23
C GLU A 23 -4.50 -26.62 19.36
N HIS A 24 -3.96 -27.16 18.28
CA HIS A 24 -4.67 -28.05 17.37
C HIS A 24 -3.91 -29.37 17.13
N GLY A 25 -3.94 -30.24 18.13
CA GLY A 25 -3.26 -31.54 18.11
C GLY A 25 -1.87 -31.49 18.73
N SER A 26 -1.04 -32.50 18.47
CA SER A 26 0.21 -32.73 19.21
C SER A 26 1.34 -31.72 18.93
N ASN A 27 1.21 -30.84 17.92
CA ASN A 27 2.23 -29.84 17.62
C ASN A 27 1.79 -28.71 16.68
N ASN A 28 0.49 -28.43 16.55
CA ASN A 28 0.02 -27.30 15.74
C ASN A 28 -0.57 -26.23 16.65
N PHE A 29 -0.27 -24.98 16.34
CA PHE A 29 -0.85 -23.82 17.00
C PHE A 29 -1.51 -22.94 15.94
N LEU A 30 -2.73 -22.49 16.23
CA LEU A 30 -3.39 -21.46 15.47
C LEU A 30 -3.29 -20.16 16.25
N VAL A 31 -2.59 -19.19 15.67
CA VAL A 31 -2.42 -17.84 16.22
C VAL A 31 -3.27 -16.90 15.38
N SER A 32 -4.27 -16.28 16.00
CA SER A 32 -5.09 -15.24 15.39
C SER A 32 -4.71 -13.89 15.99
N VAL A 33 -4.31 -12.97 15.12
CA VAL A 33 -4.08 -11.57 15.48
C VAL A 33 -5.33 -10.79 15.10
N ILE A 34 -6.04 -10.30 16.10
CA ILE A 34 -7.24 -9.50 15.91
C ILE A 34 -6.85 -8.03 16.09
N PRO A 35 -6.77 -7.26 14.99
CA PRO A 35 -6.50 -5.83 15.09
C PRO A 35 -7.71 -5.11 15.73
N PRO A 36 -7.48 -3.98 16.41
CA PRO A 36 -8.56 -3.18 16.97
C PRO A 36 -9.48 -2.64 15.87
N HIS A 37 -10.79 -2.58 16.15
CA HIS A 37 -11.81 -2.11 15.20
C HIS A 37 -11.62 -0.66 14.74
N GLN A 38 -10.96 0.14 15.57
CA GLN A 38 -10.59 1.50 15.27
C GLN A 38 -9.25 1.76 15.97
N PRO A 39 -8.34 2.50 15.33
CA PRO A 39 -7.15 2.95 16.04
C PRO A 39 -7.53 3.75 17.28
N GLU A 40 -6.82 3.52 18.38
CA GLU A 40 -7.10 4.22 19.62
C GLU A 40 -6.87 5.73 19.44
N LYS A 41 -7.80 6.53 19.98
CA LYS A 41 -7.64 7.98 20.03
C LYS A 41 -6.54 8.28 21.05
N THR A 42 -5.42 8.79 20.60
CA THR A 42 -4.39 9.33 21.48
C THR A 42 -4.91 10.59 22.18
N ASP A 43 -4.53 10.80 23.44
CA ASP A 43 -4.94 11.95 24.29
C ASP A 43 -4.59 13.33 23.69
N LYS A 44 -3.85 13.35 22.57
CA LYS A 44 -3.38 14.56 21.87
C LYS A 44 -4.15 14.90 20.59
N GLY A 45 -5.22 14.18 20.27
CA GLY A 45 -5.98 14.42 19.04
C GLY A 45 -5.29 13.85 17.79
N ASP A 46 -6.15 13.52 16.81
CA ASP A 46 -5.91 12.89 15.52
C ASP A 46 -5.04 11.61 15.50
N PHE A 47 -5.68 10.50 15.10
CA PHE A 47 -4.97 9.26 14.80
C PHE A 47 -3.97 9.49 13.68
N LYS A 48 -2.68 9.24 13.96
CA LYS A 48 -1.61 9.29 12.96
C LYS A 48 -1.22 7.87 12.58
N ARG A 49 -1.44 7.52 11.32
CA ARG A 49 -0.93 6.25 10.76
C ARG A 49 0.60 6.24 10.78
N ALA A 50 1.19 5.05 10.90
CA ALA A 50 2.63 4.88 10.75
C ALA A 50 3.10 5.36 9.37
N PRO A 51 4.33 5.92 9.26
CA PRO A 51 4.94 6.25 7.99
C PRO A 51 4.96 5.05 7.02
N LEU A 52 4.67 5.30 5.74
CA LEU A 52 4.63 4.27 4.69
C LEU A 52 5.77 4.48 3.69
N ASP A 53 6.53 3.42 3.41
CA ASP A 53 7.43 3.35 2.26
C ASP A 53 6.74 2.56 1.12
N LEU A 54 6.34 3.24 0.05
CA LEU A 54 5.63 2.65 -1.09
C LEU A 54 6.52 2.59 -2.34
N CYS A 55 6.68 1.40 -2.92
CA CYS A 55 7.38 1.22 -4.20
C CYS A 55 6.39 0.75 -5.27
N CYS A 56 6.20 1.56 -6.30
CA CYS A 56 5.27 1.32 -7.39
C CYS A 56 6.03 0.96 -8.67
N VAL A 57 5.87 -0.29 -9.11
CA VAL A 57 6.49 -0.78 -10.34
C VAL A 57 5.44 -0.73 -11.46
N ILE A 58 5.64 0.16 -12.43
CA ILE A 58 4.67 0.49 -13.48
C ILE A 58 5.15 -0.05 -14.81
N ASP A 59 4.33 -0.89 -15.44
CA ASP A 59 4.55 -1.35 -16.81
C ASP A 59 4.32 -0.19 -17.78
N VAL A 60 5.30 0.06 -18.65
CA VAL A 60 5.24 1.07 -19.73
C VAL A 60 5.44 0.44 -21.11
N SER A 61 5.28 -0.88 -21.21
CA SER A 61 5.34 -1.62 -22.47
C SER A 61 4.22 -1.23 -23.42
N GLY A 62 4.38 -1.59 -24.70
CA GLY A 62 3.43 -1.21 -25.76
C GLY A 62 1.98 -1.65 -25.51
N SER A 63 1.71 -2.72 -24.75
CA SER A 63 0.34 -3.11 -24.40
C SER A 63 -0.35 -2.10 -23.49
N MET A 64 0.41 -1.29 -22.76
CA MET A 64 -0.14 -0.27 -21.87
C MET A 64 -0.66 0.96 -22.65
N GLU A 65 -0.33 1.06 -23.94
CA GLU A 65 -0.90 2.06 -24.86
C GLU A 65 -2.26 1.63 -25.43
N GLU A 66 -2.74 0.42 -25.15
CA GLU A 66 -4.05 -0.05 -25.59
C GLU A 66 -5.18 0.79 -24.95
N SER A 67 -6.30 0.92 -25.67
CA SER A 67 -7.48 1.63 -25.17
C SER A 67 -8.00 0.97 -23.89
N ALA A 68 -8.38 1.81 -22.92
CA ALA A 68 -9.01 1.42 -21.68
C ALA A 68 -10.51 1.72 -21.72
N PRO A 69 -11.33 0.86 -22.37
CA PRO A 69 -12.76 1.09 -22.47
C PRO A 69 -13.43 0.92 -21.11
N ALA A 70 -14.34 1.85 -20.80
CA ALA A 70 -15.19 1.75 -19.61
C ALA A 70 -16.41 0.87 -19.91
N GLN A 71 -16.91 0.17 -18.90
CA GLN A 71 -18.22 -0.47 -19.02
C GLN A 71 -19.29 0.62 -18.92
N SER A 72 -20.20 0.67 -19.89
CA SER A 72 -21.39 1.51 -19.82
C SER A 72 -22.29 1.05 -18.67
N GLU A 73 -23.16 1.93 -18.16
CA GLU A 73 -24.11 1.62 -17.07
C GLU A 73 -24.99 0.40 -17.36
N ASP A 74 -25.29 0.14 -18.63
CA ASP A 74 -26.08 -1.01 -19.08
C ASP A 74 -25.27 -2.32 -19.18
N GLY A 75 -23.95 -2.29 -18.93
CA GLY A 75 -23.04 -3.43 -18.95
C GLY A 75 -22.84 -4.12 -20.31
N LYS A 76 -23.55 -3.67 -21.35
CA LYS A 76 -23.60 -4.29 -22.68
C LYS A 76 -22.66 -3.66 -23.69
N THR A 77 -22.30 -2.39 -23.50
CA THR A 77 -21.44 -1.63 -24.39
C THR A 77 -20.18 -1.22 -23.66
N LYS A 78 -19.05 -1.41 -24.33
CA LYS A 78 -17.77 -0.84 -23.93
C LYS A 78 -17.70 0.54 -24.57
N GLU A 79 -17.62 1.57 -23.75
CA GLU A 79 -17.47 2.95 -24.23
C GLU A 79 -15.98 3.25 -24.35
N ASP A 80 -15.58 3.73 -25.53
CA ASP A 80 -14.22 4.20 -25.73
C ASP A 80 -14.05 5.54 -25.01
N THR A 81 -13.19 5.53 -24.01
CA THR A 81 -12.90 6.70 -23.17
C THR A 81 -11.89 7.64 -23.81
N GLY A 82 -11.22 7.19 -24.89
CA GLY A 82 -10.06 7.88 -25.45
C GLY A 82 -8.83 7.85 -24.53
N LEU A 83 -8.86 7.05 -23.47
CA LEU A 83 -7.76 6.88 -22.53
C LEU A 83 -7.01 5.59 -22.82
N THR A 84 -5.70 5.61 -22.63
CA THR A 84 -4.89 4.39 -22.61
C THR A 84 -4.90 3.75 -21.22
N ILE A 85 -4.57 2.46 -21.13
CA ILE A 85 -4.37 1.79 -19.84
C ILE A 85 -3.33 2.55 -19.00
N LEU A 86 -2.25 3.03 -19.62
CA LEU A 86 -1.22 3.81 -18.93
C LEU A 86 -1.75 5.14 -18.39
N ASP A 87 -2.70 5.79 -19.06
CA ASP A 87 -3.31 7.03 -18.56
C ASP A 87 -4.20 6.78 -17.34
N VAL A 88 -4.91 5.66 -17.31
CA VAL A 88 -5.66 5.22 -16.12
C VAL A 88 -4.70 4.95 -14.95
N VAL A 89 -3.58 4.27 -15.20
CA VAL A 89 -2.55 4.02 -14.18
C VAL A 89 -1.92 5.32 -13.67
N LYS A 90 -1.57 6.25 -14.56
CA LYS A 90 -1.08 7.59 -14.18
C LYS A 90 -2.09 8.34 -13.32
N HIS A 91 -3.37 8.25 -13.66
CA HIS A 91 -4.43 8.88 -12.87
C HIS A 91 -4.55 8.24 -11.48
N ALA A 92 -4.56 6.91 -11.39
CA ALA A 92 -4.58 6.20 -10.11
C ALA A 92 -3.35 6.55 -9.25
N MET A 93 -2.16 6.66 -9.85
CA MET A 93 -0.96 7.09 -9.12
C MET A 93 -1.06 8.51 -8.58
N LYS A 94 -1.63 9.45 -9.34
CA LYS A 94 -1.88 10.81 -8.82
C LYS A 94 -2.77 10.78 -7.58
N THR A 95 -3.79 9.91 -7.57
CA THR A 95 -4.66 9.73 -6.40
C THR A 95 -3.87 9.17 -5.21
N ILE A 96 -3.04 8.15 -5.43
CA ILE A 96 -2.18 7.59 -4.37
C ILE A 96 -1.28 8.68 -3.79
N ILE A 97 -0.56 9.41 -4.64
CA ILE A 97 0.33 10.51 -4.23
C ILE A 97 -0.43 11.56 -3.41
N ALA A 98 -1.67 11.89 -3.79
CA ALA A 98 -2.51 12.84 -3.06
C ALA A 98 -2.98 12.33 -1.67
N THR A 99 -2.91 11.02 -1.41
CA THR A 99 -3.22 10.40 -0.11
C THR A 99 -1.99 10.19 0.79
N LEU A 100 -0.78 10.39 0.25
CA LEU A 100 0.45 10.34 1.03
C LEU A 100 0.59 11.60 1.89
N ASN A 101 1.27 11.47 3.03
CA ASN A 101 1.64 12.57 3.91
C ASN A 101 3.17 12.78 3.88
N ASP A 102 3.63 13.83 4.56
CA ASP A 102 5.06 14.22 4.55
C ASP A 102 6.01 13.18 5.16
N ASP A 103 5.49 12.24 5.96
CA ASP A 103 6.29 11.16 6.55
C ASP A 103 6.42 9.94 5.62
N ASP A 104 5.64 9.89 4.54
CA ASP A 104 5.67 8.78 3.60
C ASP A 104 6.73 8.96 2.52
N ARG A 105 7.21 7.84 1.99
CA ARG A 105 8.14 7.82 0.86
C ARG A 105 7.54 7.05 -0.29
N LEU A 106 7.72 7.59 -1.49
CA LEU A 106 7.29 6.96 -2.73
C LEU A 106 8.48 6.75 -3.65
N ALA A 107 8.62 5.52 -4.16
CA ALA A 107 9.49 5.20 -5.27
C ALA A 107 8.64 4.74 -6.47
N ILE A 108 8.93 5.25 -7.66
CA ILE A 108 8.30 4.80 -8.91
C ILE A 108 9.37 4.16 -9.79
N VAL A 109 9.11 2.94 -10.21
CA VAL A 109 9.98 2.18 -11.12
C VAL A 109 9.20 1.91 -12.40
N ALA A 110 9.57 2.57 -13.49
CA ALA A 110 9.00 2.28 -14.79
C ALA A 110 9.73 1.08 -15.41
N PHE A 111 9.00 0.13 -15.99
CA PHE A 111 9.61 -1.02 -16.64
C PHE A 111 8.93 -1.34 -17.97
N ASP A 112 9.76 -1.73 -18.93
CA ASP A 112 9.34 -2.44 -20.15
C ASP A 112 10.36 -3.58 -20.35
N THR A 113 11.25 -3.50 -21.34
CA THR A 113 12.32 -4.49 -21.53
C THR A 113 13.41 -4.38 -20.45
N ARG A 114 13.54 -3.22 -19.81
CA ARG A 114 14.42 -2.93 -18.68
C ARG A 114 13.70 -2.05 -17.68
N ALA A 115 14.03 -2.18 -16.40
CA ALA A 115 13.46 -1.37 -15.32
C ALA A 115 14.37 -0.17 -15.02
N GLU A 116 13.77 1.01 -14.86
CA GLU A 116 14.43 2.27 -14.53
C GLU A 116 13.72 2.93 -13.34
N VAL A 117 14.49 3.48 -12.41
CA VAL A 117 13.94 4.25 -11.28
C VAL A 117 13.66 5.67 -11.75
N GLY A 118 12.41 6.11 -11.67
CA GLY A 118 12.05 7.50 -11.89
C GLY A 118 12.46 8.34 -10.69
N SER A 119 13.45 9.21 -10.88
CA SER A 119 13.91 10.21 -9.89
C SER A 119 13.09 11.49 -9.95
#